data_AF-A0A1I5B774-F1
#
_entry.id   AF-A0A1I5B774-F1
#
_cell.length_a   1.000
_cell.length_b   1.000
_cell.length_c   1.000
_cell.angle_alpha   90.00
_cell.angle_beta   90.00
_cell.angle_gamma   90.00
#
_symmetry.space_group_name_H-M   'P 1'
#
loop_
_entity.id
_entity.type
_entity.pdbx_description
1 polymer ?
#
loop_
_entity_poly.entity_id
_entity_poly.type
_entity_poly.pdbx_seq_one_letter_code
_entity_poly.pdbx_strand_id
1 'polypeptide(L)' 'MTNKIALILGAIIVAALIADQVIHDGQGAVFLGRKLVLLIEYVAFWR' A
#
# COMPACT_ATOMS: atom_id res chain seq x y z
N MET A 1 10.42 10.91 -15.84
CA MET A 1 10.58 9.97 -14.72
C MET A 1 11.85 9.18 -14.94
N THR A 2 12.87 9.35 -14.09
CA THR A 2 14.13 8.63 -14.22
C THR A 2 13.98 7.22 -13.65
N ASN A 3 14.44 6.20 -14.39
CA ASN A 3 14.40 4.79 -13.95
C ASN A 3 14.97 4.59 -12.54
N LYS A 4 15.95 5.42 -12.16
CA LYS A 4 16.55 5.42 -10.82
C LYS A 4 15.54 5.71 -9.70
N ILE A 5 14.65 6.68 -9.90
CA ILE A 5 13.63 7.04 -8.91
C ILE A 5 12.59 5.93 -8.80
N ALA A 6 12.18 5.35 -9.93
CA ALA A 6 11.24 4.22 -9.94
C ALA A 6 11.78 3.02 -9.16
N LEU A 7 13.06 2.69 -9.33
CA LEU A 7 13.71 1.60 -8.58
C LEU A 7 13.78 1.89 -7.08
N ILE A 8 14.13 3.12 -6.68
CA ILE A 8 14.19 3.50 -5.26
C ILE A 8 12.81 3.41 -4.63
N LEU A 9 11.77 3.97 -5.27
CA LEU A 9 10.41 3.91 -4.75
C LEU A 9 9.89 2.48 -4.67
N GLY A 10 10.15 1.65 -5.69
CA GLY A 10 9.80 0.24 -5.67
C GLY A 10 10.46 -0.51 -4.51
N ALA A 11 11.76 -0.28 -4.29
CA ALA A 11 12.49 -0.88 -3.18
C ALA A 11 11.93 -0.46 -1.81
N ILE A 12 11.58 0.82 -1.65
CA ILE A 12 10.96 1.33 -0.42
C ILE A 12 9.61 0.65 -0.15
N ILE A 13 8.76 0.52 -1.16
CA ILE A 13 7.44 -0.13 -1.02
C ILE A 13 7.61 -1.60 -0.61
N VAL A 14 8.51 -2.34 -1.27
CA VAL A 14 8.78 -3.74 -0.94
C VAL A 14 9.32 -3.87 0.48
N ALA A 15 10.28 -3.03 0.87
CA ALA A 15 10.82 -3.02 2.23
C ALA A 15 9.74 -2.73 3.29
N ALA A 16 8.83 -1.80 3.02
CA ALA A 16 7.72 -1.48 3.92
C ALA A 16 6.75 -2.66 4.08
N LEU A 17 6.41 -3.37 3.01
CA LEU A 17 5.56 -4.57 3.07
C LEU A 17 6.23 -5.71 3.84
N ILE A 18 7.53 -5.93 3.64
CA ILE A 18 8.28 -6.94 4.40
C ILE A 18 8.33 -6.56 5.88
N ALA A 19 8.61 -5.29 6.20
CA ALA A 19 8.61 -4.79 7.57
C ALA A 19 7.24 -4.95 8.23
N ASP A 20 6.15 -4.67 7.52
CA ASP A 20 4.79 -4.89 8.01
C ASP A 20 4.50 -6.36 8.30
N GLN A 21 4.94 -7.27 7.42
CA GLN A 21 4.76 -8.70 7.61
C GLN A 21 5.56 -9.26 8.79
N VAL A 22 6.78 -8.76 9.02
CA VAL A 22 7.68 -9.28 10.06
C VAL A 22 7.42 -8.66 11.44
N ILE A 23 7.09 -7.37 11.50
CA ILE A 23 6.94 -6.63 12.76
C ILE A 23 5.48 -6.59 13.21
N HIS A 24 4.53 -6.52 12.27
CA HIS A 24 3.12 -6.31 12.55
C HIS A 24 2.21 -7.44 12.04
N ASP A 25 2.79 -8.61 11.68
CA ASP A 25 2.07 -9.77 11.13
C ASP A 25 1.21 -9.45 9.89
N GLY A 26 1.55 -8.41 9.14
CA GLY A 26 0.80 -7.99 7.94
C GLY A 26 -0.48 -7.19 8.25
N GLN A 27 -0.70 -6.80 9.50
CA GLN A 27 -1.90 -6.06 9.91
C GLN A 27 -2.00 -4.69 9.22
N GLY A 28 -0.89 -4.01 8.96
CA GLY A 28 -0.88 -2.70 8.30
C GLY A 28 -1.37 -2.80 6.85
N ALA A 29 -0.90 -3.78 6.09
CA ALA A 29 -1.35 -4.03 4.72
C ALA A 29 -2.84 -4.39 4.66
N VAL A 30 -3.33 -5.23 5.58
CA VAL A 30 -4.76 -5.58 5.67
C VAL A 30 -5.60 -4.36 6.04
N PHE A 31 -5.15 -3.54 6.99
CA PHE A 31 -5.81 -2.28 7.35
C PHE A 31 -5.92 -1.34 6.15
N LEU A 32 -4.81 -1.14 5.42
CA LEU A 32 -4.79 -0.30 4.23
C LEU A 32 -5.77 -0.81 3.18
N GLY A 33 -5.78 -2.13 2.93
CA GLY A 33 -6.69 -2.77 1.98
C GLY A 33 -8.17 -2.51 2.31
N ARG A 34 -8.57 -2.66 3.57
CA ARG A 34 -9.95 -2.36 4.00
C ARG A 34 -10.33 -0.89 3.77
N LYS A 35 -9.42 0.04 4.06
CA LYS A 35 -9.64 1.48 3.82
C LYS A 35 -9.74 1.79 2.33
N LEU A 36 -8.97 1.10 1.50
CA LEU A 36 -9.00 1.24 0.04
C LEU A 36 -10.35 0.77 -0.52
N VAL A 37 -10.88 -0.36 -0.06
CA VAL A 37 -12.23 -0.82 -0.41
C VAL A 37 -13.29 0.21 -0.03
N LEU A 38 -13.24 0.74 1.20
CA LEU A 38 -14.17 1.78 1.65
C LEU A 38 -14.07 3.06 0.82
N LEU A 39 -12.86 3.44 0.39
CA LEU A 39 -12.66 4.57 -0.52
C LEU A 39 -13.25 4.29 -1.90
N ILE A 40 -13.07 3.08 -2.44
CA ILE A 40 -13.68 2.67 -3.72
C ILE A 40 -15.20 2.74 -3.62
N GLU A 41 -15.79 2.19 -2.56
CA GLU A 41 -17.24 2.25 -2.32
C GLU A 41 -17.74 3.68 -2.21
N TYR A 42 -17.02 4.54 -1.49
CA TYR A 42 -17.33 5.96 -1.39
C TYR A 42 -17.30 6.63 -2.76
N VAL A 43 -16.23 6.45 -3.55
CA VAL A 43 -16.12 7.04 -4.90
C VAL A 43 -17.20 6.49 -5.83
N ALA A 44 -17.51 5.19 -5.73
CA ALA A 44 -18.55 4.54 -6.52
C ALA A 44 -19.95 5.07 -6.22
N PHE A 45 -20.20 5.53 -4.98
CA PHE A 45 -21.45 6.20 -4.61
C PHE A 45 -21.66 7.54 -5.33
N TRP A 46 -20.58 8.28 -5.63
CA TRP A 46 -20.65 9.58 -6.31
C TRP A 46 -20.68 9.49 -7.84
N ARG A 47 -20.49 8.31 -8.41
CA ARG A 47 -20.63 8.08 -9.85
C ARG A 47 -22.09 7.91 -10.22
#